data_AF-A0A419DDU6-F1
#
_entry.id   AF-A0A419DDU6-F1
#
_cell.length_a   1.000
_cell.length_b   1.000
_cell.length_c   1.000
_cell.angle_alpha   90.00
_cell.angle_beta   90.00
_cell.angle_gamma   90.00
#
_symmetry.space_group_name_H-M   'P 1'
#
loop_
_entity.id
_entity.type
_entity.pdbx_description
1 polymer ?
#
loop_
_entity_poly.entity_id
_entity_poly.type
_entity_poly.pdbx_seq_one_letter_code
_entity_poly.pdbx_strand_id
1 'polypeptide(L)'
;RADGLYGKVKLRRKQEDGTYKDMEIDLKGTIEGTGERDVFIQPNDILIVERNKKYLIYGEINRPGEYDLQDDMTVFKAITIAGGFTKWGSENKVKVLRRTEDGSGIDIIKVNINDVIKGDAEEDLSLNPNDVVIVSTSIF
;
A
#
# COMPACT_ATOMS: atom_id res chain seq x y z
N ARG A 1 13.96 -5.34 -9.28
CA ARG A 1 13.49 -4.28 -8.36
C ARG A 1 12.45 -3.51 -9.14
N ALA A 2 11.19 -3.93 -9.04
CA ALA A 2 10.07 -3.34 -9.76
C ALA A 2 9.62 -2.09 -9.01
N ASP A 3 9.96 -0.97 -9.63
CA ASP A 3 9.60 0.42 -9.41
C ASP A 3 8.08 0.61 -9.34
N GLY A 4 7.47 0.19 -8.24
CA GLY A 4 6.06 0.43 -7.88
C GLY A 4 5.69 1.91 -7.78
N LEU A 5 5.91 2.69 -8.84
CA LEU A 5 5.52 4.08 -9.06
C LEU A 5 4.09 4.18 -9.61
N TYR A 6 3.60 3.11 -10.25
CA TYR A 6 2.32 3.06 -10.91
C TYR A 6 1.52 1.87 -10.39
N GLY A 7 0.22 2.08 -10.16
CA GLY A 7 -0.70 1.02 -9.76
C GLY A 7 -1.11 0.16 -10.95
N LYS A 8 -2.39 -0.20 -11.03
CA LYS A 8 -2.90 -1.01 -12.15
C LYS A 8 -2.91 -0.20 -13.45
N VAL A 9 -2.49 -0.83 -14.54
CA VAL A 9 -2.62 -0.27 -15.89
C VAL A 9 -3.64 -1.08 -16.69
N LYS A 10 -4.58 -0.37 -17.30
CA LYS A 10 -5.67 -0.94 -18.09
C LYS A 10 -5.68 -0.33 -19.49
N LEU A 11 -5.90 -1.18 -20.48
CA LEU A 11 -6.21 -0.79 -21.84
C LEU A 11 -7.73 -0.83 -22.04
N ARG A 12 -8.33 0.31 -22.31
CA ARG A 12 -9.75 0.42 -22.64
C ARG A 12 -9.90 0.50 -24.16
N ARG A 13 -10.55 -0.51 -24.75
CA ARG A 13 -10.78 -0.63 -26.21
C ARG A 13 -12.26 -0.61 -26.56
N LYS A 14 -12.62 0.21 -27.55
CA LYS A 14 -13.97 0.20 -28.12
C LYS A 14 -14.19 -1.08 -28.94
N GLN A 15 -15.27 -1.80 -28.65
CA GLN A 15 -15.71 -2.99 -29.37
C GLN A 15 -16.58 -2.61 -30.59
N GLU A 16 -16.81 -3.58 -31.48
CA GLU A 16 -17.63 -3.40 -32.69
C GLU A 16 -19.09 -3.04 -32.36
N ASP A 17 -19.60 -3.51 -31.22
CA ASP A 17 -20.95 -3.19 -30.71
C ASP A 17 -21.07 -1.78 -30.12
N GLY A 18 -19.98 -1.01 -30.12
CA GLY A 18 -19.91 0.34 -29.57
C GLY A 18 -19.61 0.42 -28.07
N THR A 19 -19.53 -0.71 -27.37
CA THR A 19 -19.16 -0.77 -25.94
C THR A 19 -17.65 -0.64 -25.75
N TYR A 20 -17.21 -0.53 -24.49
CA TYR A 20 -15.79 -0.52 -24.14
C TYR A 20 -15.45 -1.77 -23.33
N LYS A 21 -14.29 -2.35 -23.62
CA LYS A 21 -13.70 -3.46 -22.86
C LYS A 21 -12.39 -3.00 -22.22
N ASP A 22 -12.28 -3.22 -20.93
CA ASP A 22 -11.04 -2.99 -20.17
C ASP A 22 -10.23 -4.29 -20.12
N MET A 23 -8.96 -4.22 -20.51
CA MET A 23 -7.99 -5.30 -20.42
C MET A 23 -6.90 -4.88 -19.45
N GLU A 24 -6.69 -5.66 -18.39
CA GLU A 24 -5.57 -5.42 -17.47
C GLU A 24 -4.25 -5.79 -18.16
N ILE A 25 -3.28 -4.89 -18.09
CA ILE A 25 -1.94 -5.11 -18.64
C ILE A 25 -1.02 -5.48 -17.48
N ASP A 26 -0.42 -6.67 -17.56
CA ASP A 26 0.66 -7.06 -16.67
C ASP A 26 1.98 -6.43 -17.11
N LEU A 27 2.16 -5.14 -16.75
CA LEU A 27 3.39 -4.42 -17.08
C LEU A 27 4.62 -5.05 -16.41
N LYS A 28 4.47 -5.58 -15.20
CA LYS A 28 5.59 -6.18 -14.48
C LYS A 28 6.09 -7.42 -15.20
N GLY A 29 5.20 -8.34 -15.54
CA GLY A 29 5.53 -9.54 -16.30
C GLY A 29 6.15 -9.19 -17.65
N THR A 30 5.62 -8.20 -18.37
CA THR A 30 6.19 -7.73 -19.64
C THR A 30 7.61 -7.18 -19.47
N ILE A 31 7.87 -6.32 -18.47
CA ILE A 31 9.20 -5.75 -18.21
C ILE A 31 10.19 -6.82 -17.76
N GLU A 32 9.75 -7.77 -16.92
CA GLU A 32 10.57 -8.87 -16.39
C GLU A 32 10.77 -10.00 -17.40
N GLY A 33 10.11 -9.95 -18.57
CA GLY A 33 10.18 -10.96 -19.63
C GLY A 33 9.50 -12.28 -19.28
N THR A 34 8.66 -12.29 -18.24
CA THR A 34 7.91 -13.45 -17.73
C THR A 34 6.43 -13.42 -18.14
N GLY A 35 5.96 -12.29 -18.68
CA GLY A 35 4.57 -12.06 -19.06
C GLY A 35 4.15 -12.84 -20.30
N GLU A 36 2.93 -13.38 -20.28
CA GLU A 36 2.47 -14.33 -21.31
C GLU A 36 2.05 -13.72 -22.65
N ARG A 37 1.86 -12.40 -22.78
CA ARG A 37 1.67 -11.70 -24.08
C ARG A 37 1.70 -10.19 -23.91
N ASP A 38 2.48 -9.52 -24.76
CA ASP A 38 2.41 -8.07 -24.93
C ASP A 38 1.12 -7.70 -25.69
N VAL A 39 0.39 -6.69 -25.21
CA VAL A 39 -0.88 -6.29 -25.82
C VAL A 39 -0.61 -5.27 -26.93
N PHE A 40 -0.89 -5.64 -28.18
CA PHE A 40 -0.84 -4.69 -29.30
C PHE A 40 -1.92 -3.61 -29.14
N ILE A 41 -1.48 -2.36 -29.05
CA ILE A 41 -2.34 -1.18 -29.01
C ILE A 41 -2.95 -0.93 -30.39
N GLN A 42 -4.23 -0.54 -30.42
CA GLN A 42 -5.01 -0.22 -31.62
C GLN A 42 -5.44 1.25 -31.63
N PRO A 43 -5.81 1.80 -32.80
CA PRO A 43 -6.37 3.15 -32.87
C PRO A 43 -7.59 3.31 -31.97
N ASN A 44 -7.66 4.45 -31.26
CA ASN A 44 -8.69 4.80 -30.26
C ASN A 44 -8.65 4.00 -28.95
N ASP A 45 -7.60 3.23 -28.69
CA ASP A 45 -7.38 2.69 -27.36
C ASP A 45 -7.06 3.80 -26.34
N ILE A 46 -7.54 3.60 -25.12
CA ILE A 46 -7.28 4.49 -23.99
C ILE A 46 -6.46 3.73 -22.95
N LEU A 47 -5.26 4.24 -22.64
CA LEU A 47 -4.46 3.74 -21.52
C LEU A 47 -4.88 4.44 -20.24
N ILE A 48 -5.29 3.65 -19.25
CA ILE A 48 -5.65 4.11 -17.91
C ILE A 48 -4.55 3.65 -16.96
N VAL A 49 -3.88 4.60 -16.32
CA VAL A 49 -2.86 4.34 -15.30
C VAL A 49 -3.44 4.74 -13.95
N GLU A 50 -3.75 3.77 -13.10
CA GLU A 50 -4.21 4.02 -11.74
C GLU A 50 -3.01 4.41 -10.86
N ARG A 51 -3.21 5.41 -9.99
CA ARG A 51 -2.21 5.75 -8.98
C ARG A 51 -2.12 4.63 -7.95
N ASN A 52 -0.94 4.46 -7.35
CA ASN A 52 -0.81 3.61 -6.19
C ASN A 52 -1.73 4.08 -5.08
N LYS A 53 -2.30 3.09 -4.39
CA LYS A 53 -2.93 3.34 -3.11
C LYS A 53 -1.85 3.76 -2.12
N LYS A 54 -2.20 4.56 -1.12
CA LYS A 54 -1.23 5.10 -0.17
C LYS A 54 -1.63 4.79 1.27
N TYR A 55 -0.67 4.90 2.16
CA TYR A 55 -0.88 5.00 3.60
C TYR A 55 -0.07 6.18 4.16
N LEU A 56 -0.47 6.67 5.33
CA LEU A 56 0.23 7.75 6.02
C LEU A 56 0.90 7.17 7.28
N ILE A 57 2.15 7.52 7.53
CA ILE A 57 2.82 7.24 8.81
C ILE A 57 3.32 8.53 9.43
N TYR A 58 3.02 8.76 10.71
CA TYR A 58 3.46 9.95 11.42
C TYR A 58 3.65 9.72 12.93
N GLY A 59 4.24 10.71 13.60
CA GLY A 59 4.59 10.67 15.02
C GLY A 59 6.09 10.44 15.21
N GLU A 60 6.45 9.64 16.21
CA GLU A 60 7.85 9.35 16.58
C GLU A 60 8.50 8.31 15.67
N ILE A 61 8.55 8.63 14.37
CA ILE A 61 9.18 7.85 13.30
C ILE A 61 10.27 8.70 12.61
N ASN A 62 11.32 8.10 12.09
CA ASN A 62 12.46 8.85 11.51
C ASN A 62 12.10 9.62 10.23
N ARG A 63 11.21 9.07 9.38
CA ARG A 63 10.75 9.72 8.15
C ARG A 63 9.22 9.70 8.06
N PRO A 64 8.53 10.63 8.73
CA PRO A 64 7.07 10.72 8.62
C PRO A 64 6.67 11.18 7.22
N GLY A 65 5.52 10.72 6.74
CA GLY A 65 5.00 11.10 5.43
C GLY A 65 4.05 10.07 4.82
N GLU A 66 3.57 10.37 3.62
CA GLU A 66 2.82 9.45 2.80
C GLU A 66 3.75 8.48 2.07
N TYR A 67 3.33 7.22 1.99
CA TYR A 67 4.04 6.17 1.29
C TYR A 67 3.08 5.40 0.39
N ASP A 68 3.60 4.88 -0.72
CA ASP A 68 2.86 3.98 -1.59
C ASP A 68 2.64 2.64 -0.90
N LEU A 69 1.40 2.16 -0.94
CA LEU A 69 0.99 0.86 -0.44
C LEU A 69 1.37 -0.20 -1.47
N GLN A 70 2.41 -0.97 -1.15
CA GLN A 70 2.83 -2.13 -1.94
C GLN A 70 2.01 -3.37 -1.58
N ASP A 71 2.15 -4.41 -2.38
CA ASP A 71 1.64 -5.73 -2.03
C ASP A 71 2.34 -6.24 -0.74
N ASP A 72 1.59 -6.98 0.09
CA ASP A 72 2.03 -7.53 1.37
C ASP A 72 2.66 -6.47 2.29
N MET A 73 2.00 -5.31 2.39
CA MET A 73 2.43 -4.23 3.26
C MET A 73 1.84 -4.39 4.65
N THR A 74 2.71 -4.41 5.66
CA THR A 74 2.33 -4.54 7.07
C THR A 74 2.80 -3.34 7.89
N VAL A 75 2.33 -3.21 9.12
CA VAL A 75 2.71 -2.12 10.02
C VAL A 75 4.21 -2.15 10.33
N PHE A 76 4.78 -3.33 10.63
CA PHE A 76 6.22 -3.43 10.88
C PHE A 76 7.05 -3.06 9.64
N LYS A 77 6.64 -3.52 8.46
CA LYS A 77 7.30 -3.18 7.19
C LYS A 77 7.20 -1.68 6.91
N ALA A 78 6.05 -1.05 7.16
CA ALA A 78 5.86 0.40 7.03
C ALA A 78 6.82 1.20 7.92
N ILE A 79 6.92 0.82 9.19
CA ILE A 79 7.85 1.44 10.14
C ILE A 79 9.30 1.28 9.65
N THR A 80 9.67 0.09 9.18
CA THR A 80 11.01 -0.19 8.66
C THR A 80 11.34 0.66 7.43
N ILE A 81 10.41 0.77 6.47
CA ILE A 81 10.57 1.63 5.28
C ILE A 81 10.64 3.10 5.68
N ALA A 82 9.88 3.54 6.69
CA ALA A 82 9.97 4.89 7.24
C ALA A 82 11.26 5.16 8.03
N GLY A 83 12.20 4.20 8.07
CA GLY A 83 13.50 4.35 8.72
C GLY A 83 13.50 4.00 10.21
N GLY A 84 12.45 3.33 10.69
CA GLY A 84 12.30 2.94 12.09
C GLY A 84 11.85 4.08 13.01
N PHE A 85 11.76 3.77 14.29
CA PHE A 85 11.38 4.69 15.35
C PHE A 85 12.44 5.77 15.57
N THR A 86 12.02 6.95 16.02
CA THR A 86 12.96 7.91 16.63
C THR A 86 13.45 7.38 17.98
N LYS A 87 14.45 8.04 18.56
CA LYS A 87 14.92 7.73 19.93
C LYS A 87 13.84 7.88 21.02
N TRP A 88 12.70 8.49 20.70
CA TRP A 88 11.58 8.70 21.61
C TRP A 88 10.35 7.87 21.22
N GLY A 89 10.41 7.11 20.13
CA GLY A 89 9.29 6.29 19.67
C GLY A 89 9.07 5.08 20.55
N SER A 90 7.80 4.74 20.77
CA SER A 90 7.42 3.57 21.55
C SER A 90 6.91 2.46 20.64
N GLU A 91 7.62 1.33 20.63
CA GLU A 91 7.25 0.11 19.91
C GLU A 91 5.89 -0.47 20.37
N ASN A 92 5.51 -0.19 21.62
CA ASN A 92 4.26 -0.71 22.22
C ASN A 92 3.09 0.28 22.08
N LYS A 93 3.32 1.48 21.55
CA LYS A 93 2.29 2.52 21.40
C LYS A 93 2.11 2.90 19.93
N VAL A 94 1.99 1.89 19.08
CA VAL A 94 1.61 2.04 17.68
C VAL A 94 0.11 1.83 17.53
N LYS A 95 -0.52 2.71 16.75
CA LYS A 95 -1.95 2.63 16.42
C LYS A 95 -2.13 2.78 14.92
N VAL A 96 -3.07 2.03 14.37
CA VAL A 96 -3.56 2.22 13.02
C VAL A 96 -4.97 2.80 13.11
N LEU A 97 -5.17 3.96 12.49
CA LEU A 97 -6.49 4.49 12.24
C LEU A 97 -6.94 4.00 10.87
N ARG A 98 -8.06 3.28 10.85
CA ARG A 98 -8.63 2.70 9.63
C ARG A 98 -10.06 3.18 9.49
N ARG A 99 -10.44 3.65 8.30
CA ARG A 99 -11.83 3.99 8.03
C ARG A 99 -12.67 2.71 7.99
N THR A 100 -13.82 2.70 8.65
CA THR A 100 -14.76 1.57 8.61
C THR A 100 -15.25 1.34 7.18
N GLU A 101 -15.60 0.10 6.83
CA GLU A 101 -16.04 -0.25 5.47
C GLU A 101 -17.30 0.50 5.04
N ASP A 102 -18.21 0.74 5.98
CA ASP A 102 -19.44 1.52 5.79
C ASP A 102 -19.19 3.05 5.74
N GLY A 103 -17.93 3.47 5.97
CA GLY A 103 -17.51 4.86 5.98
C GLY A 103 -18.06 5.71 7.12
N SER A 104 -18.72 5.10 8.11
CA SER A 104 -19.39 5.78 9.22
C SER A 104 -18.44 6.24 10.32
N GLY A 105 -17.21 5.71 10.37
CA GLY A 105 -16.26 6.04 11.44
C GLY A 105 -14.81 5.66 11.16
N ILE A 106 -14.02 5.66 12.22
CA ILE A 106 -12.60 5.30 12.24
C ILE A 106 -12.39 4.26 13.33
N ASP A 107 -11.91 3.08 12.94
CA ASP A 107 -11.41 2.05 13.83
C ASP A 107 -9.99 2.38 14.29
N ILE A 108 -9.73 2.14 15.58
CA ILE A 108 -8.42 2.32 16.18
C ILE A 108 -7.86 0.96 16.56
N ILE A 109 -6.95 0.45 15.74
CA ILE A 109 -6.30 -0.84 15.95
C ILE A 109 -4.97 -0.60 16.67
N LYS A 110 -4.79 -1.17 17.85
CA LYS A 110 -3.52 -1.09 18.57
C LYS A 110 -2.60 -2.20 18.08
N VAL A 111 -1.34 -1.87 17.82
CA VAL A 111 -0.34 -2.81 17.37
C VAL A 111 0.84 -2.75 18.32
N ASN A 112 1.25 -3.92 18.82
CA ASN A 112 2.45 -4.05 19.63
C ASN A 112 3.59 -4.58 18.75
N ILE A 113 4.52 -3.70 18.39
CA ILE A 113 5.61 -4.04 17.48
C ILE A 113 6.65 -4.93 18.18
N ASN A 114 6.78 -4.86 19.51
CA ASN A 114 7.66 -5.77 20.24
C ASN A 114 7.25 -7.23 20.07
N ASP A 115 5.95 -7.50 20.09
CA ASP A 115 5.42 -8.86 19.94
C ASP A 115 5.71 -9.36 18.52
N VAL A 116 5.57 -8.49 17.51
CA VAL A 116 5.91 -8.81 16.11
C VAL A 116 7.41 -9.11 15.95
N ILE A 117 8.29 -8.32 16.55
CA ILE A 117 9.75 -8.51 16.46
C ILE A 117 10.19 -9.82 17.12
N LYS A 118 9.58 -10.18 18.25
CA LYS A 118 9.91 -11.41 19.00
C LYS A 118 9.32 -12.67 18.37
N GLY A 119 8.42 -12.53 17.40
CA GLY A 119 7.63 -13.63 16.86
C GLY A 119 6.53 -14.10 17.82
N ASP A 120 6.20 -13.30 18.83
CA ASP A 120 5.16 -13.57 19.82
C ASP A 120 3.77 -13.11 19.34
N ALA A 121 3.71 -12.21 18.35
CA ALA A 121 2.46 -11.82 17.72
C ALA A 121 1.92 -12.96 16.83
N GLU A 122 0.61 -13.22 16.92
CA GLU A 122 -0.06 -14.17 16.01
C GLU A 122 0.15 -13.77 14.55
N GLU A 123 -0.03 -12.49 14.22
CA GLU A 123 0.23 -11.93 12.88
C GLU A 123 0.62 -10.44 12.95
N ASP A 124 1.46 -10.00 12.00
CA ASP A 124 1.74 -8.57 11.76
C ASP A 124 0.57 -7.95 10.98
N LEU A 125 0.05 -6.82 11.47
CA LEU A 125 -1.15 -6.22 10.91
C LEU A 125 -0.89 -5.74 9.48
N SER A 126 -1.64 -6.29 8.52
CA SER A 126 -1.64 -5.81 7.13
C SER A 126 -2.28 -4.44 7.01
N LEU A 127 -1.67 -3.57 6.20
CA LEU A 127 -2.12 -2.21 5.95
C LEU A 127 -3.11 -2.15 4.79
N ASN A 128 -4.12 -1.32 4.98
CA ASN A 128 -5.14 -1.02 3.99
C ASN A 128 -4.92 0.36 3.36
N PRO A 129 -5.52 0.60 2.19
CA PRO A 129 -5.52 1.91 1.56
C PRO A 129 -6.09 2.99 2.48
N ASN A 130 -5.37 4.11 2.56
CA ASN A 130 -5.69 5.27 3.41
C ASN A 130 -5.58 5.01 4.92
N ASP A 131 -4.98 3.89 5.33
CA ASP A 131 -4.63 3.70 6.74
C ASP A 131 -3.66 4.78 7.21
N VAL A 132 -3.79 5.12 8.49
CA VAL A 132 -2.93 6.08 9.15
C VAL A 132 -2.25 5.44 10.34
N VAL A 133 -0.94 5.24 10.22
CA VAL A 133 -0.09 4.66 11.25
C VAL A 133 0.46 5.76 12.13
N ILE A 134 0.16 5.68 13.42
CA ILE A 134 0.57 6.66 14.43
C ILE A 134 1.51 5.98 15.41
N VAL A 135 2.71 6.55 15.52
CA VAL A 135 3.69 6.16 16.52
C VAL A 135 3.71 7.20 17.64
N SER A 136 3.35 6.77 18.86
CA SER A 136 3.35 7.67 20.02
C SER A 136 4.71 7.71 20.71
N THR A 137 4.96 8.79 21.44
CA THR A 137 6.13 8.92 22.30
C THR A 137 6.12 7.92 23.47
N SER A 138 7.30 7.42 23.80
CA SER A 138 7.56 6.72 25.05
C SER A 138 7.81 7.72 26.16
N ILE A 139 6.74 8.29 26.72
CA ILE A 139 6.83 8.92 28.05
C ILE A 139 6.95 7.79 29.08
N PHE A 140 8.05 7.86 29.85
CA PHE A 140 8.38 6.99 30.97
C PHE A 140 7.34 7.09 32.09
#